data_AF-A0A3D0FND0-F1
#
_entry.id   AF-A0A3D0FND0-F1
#
_cell.length_a   1.000
_cell.length_b   1.000
_cell.length_c   1.000
_cell.angle_alpha   90.00
_cell.angle_beta   90.00
_cell.angle_gamma   90.00
#
_symmetry.space_group_name_H-M   'P 1'
#
loop_
_entity.id
_entity.type
_entity.pdbx_description
1 polymer ?
#
loop_
_entity_poly.entity_id
_entity_poly.type
_entity_poly.pdbx_seq_one_letter_code
_entity_poly.pdbx_strand_id
1 'polypeptide(L)'
;MKKIFLLLLTLAINFGISAKTLVAYYSYTNNVRTIVNELVTQLNADIVEIQPAEEGLNYDANGYSLGQELINTINANPSLSSNYPAIKDISVNFADYSDIIIATPLWWSHMAAPMQTFLFNYGSAMAGKNIGLIVSSASSGISGVVADANRLIPDGNFLSEHLWIKSSQVNSAASMLNTWLLNTNQVDPVDNSKIVVLSDPHVMAPELLVNQGTAWTNYLAGQRKLVDYSKVLFDEMILRLKRDIRPGLVFITGDLSKDGETVSHEYVVSKLDELRAIGINTLVIPGNHDRGSNSNAVYYDGASTRAAEVASNASFATLYANYGYGVGSERDMNSLSYVCEPITGLVVIGIDSGTAGTIPDATLTWICEKAQQANNAGKRVIAMMHHPLIPHFTGAETFLETISVTDYANVRNSLADAGIRVIFTGHFHTSDIAKDYNADLSKAIYDVNTGSLISYPCDYRIITLSDDLTSMSITTSSITEIETGDGFANTAKTRLTNSVKKVVAAKGQPWSLIANVIANAFIYHAEGDENKNTIAQMIITAGSPFLTGESLTMAKSMLQDYSNYGDADRQDRTPDRTLDIELTINGATTDISATKSDDGQTRFENGVYYDLLGRQLAHPTNGIVIYNGKLYMFKK
;
A
#
# COMPACT_ATOMS: atom_id res chain seq x y z
N MET A 1 54.25 -27.53 -15.42
CA MET A 1 52.83 -27.81 -15.73
C MET A 1 52.02 -27.57 -14.47
N LYS A 2 51.15 -26.55 -14.49
CA LYS A 2 50.43 -26.01 -13.32
C LYS A 2 49.33 -26.98 -12.87
N LYS A 3 49.29 -27.28 -11.57
CA LYS A 3 48.21 -28.01 -10.90
C LYS A 3 46.99 -27.10 -10.80
N ILE A 4 45.87 -27.50 -11.40
CA ILE A 4 44.58 -26.85 -11.23
C ILE A 4 43.83 -27.64 -10.14
N PHE A 5 43.67 -27.01 -8.97
CA PHE A 5 42.76 -27.46 -7.93
C PHE A 5 41.34 -27.06 -8.36
N LEU A 6 40.48 -28.04 -8.61
CA LEU A 6 39.05 -27.81 -8.83
C LEU A 6 38.37 -27.82 -7.46
N LEU A 7 38.12 -26.64 -6.91
CA LEU A 7 37.34 -26.47 -5.68
C LEU A 7 35.86 -26.66 -6.06
N LEU A 8 35.29 -27.84 -5.78
CA LEU A 8 33.85 -28.08 -5.85
C LEU A 8 33.19 -27.30 -4.69
N LEU A 9 32.67 -26.12 -5.00
CA LEU A 9 31.77 -25.38 -4.12
C LEU A 9 30.41 -26.11 -4.17
N THR A 10 30.14 -27.00 -3.22
CA THR A 10 28.80 -27.52 -3.00
C THR A 10 27.92 -26.37 -2.51
N LEU A 11 27.17 -25.76 -3.42
CA LEU A 11 26.07 -24.87 -3.10
C LEU A 11 25.02 -25.73 -2.37
N ALA A 12 25.04 -25.71 -1.04
CA ALA A 12 23.97 -26.28 -0.24
C ALA A 12 22.73 -25.40 -0.48
N ILE A 13 21.89 -25.84 -1.42
CA ILE A 13 20.53 -25.33 -1.54
C ILE A 13 19.80 -25.84 -0.29
N ASN A 14 19.83 -25.04 0.78
CA ASN A 14 18.90 -25.22 1.88
C ASN A 14 17.50 -24.97 1.29
N PHE A 15 16.80 -26.04 0.95
CA PHE A 15 15.34 -26.02 0.98
C PHE A 15 14.96 -25.78 2.45
N GLY A 16 14.90 -24.50 2.84
CA GLY A 16 14.19 -24.13 4.05
C GLY A 16 12.74 -24.54 3.84
N ILE A 17 12.33 -25.64 4.45
CA ILE A 17 10.91 -25.88 4.69
C ILE A 17 10.47 -24.65 5.48
N SER A 18 9.64 -23.79 4.89
CA SER A 18 9.02 -22.69 5.62
C SER A 18 8.30 -23.33 6.81
N ALA A 19 8.81 -23.05 8.01
CA ALA A 19 8.23 -23.46 9.28
C ALA A 19 6.76 -23.01 9.33
N LYS A 20 5.80 -23.93 9.22
CA LYS A 20 4.38 -23.61 9.38
C LYS A 20 4.00 -23.58 10.85
N THR A 21 3.10 -22.66 11.19
CA THR A 21 2.53 -22.55 12.54
C THR A 21 1.08 -23.04 12.56
N LEU A 22 0.73 -23.84 13.57
CA LEU A 22 -0.64 -24.19 13.92
C LEU A 22 -1.05 -23.44 15.19
N VAL A 23 -2.21 -22.76 15.17
CA VAL A 23 -2.85 -22.24 16.38
C VAL A 23 -4.01 -23.16 16.77
N ALA A 24 -3.84 -23.92 17.84
CA ALA A 24 -4.90 -24.73 18.44
C ALA A 24 -5.56 -23.96 19.58
N TYR A 25 -6.87 -23.72 19.52
CA TYR A 25 -7.54 -22.93 20.54
C TYR A 25 -8.86 -23.50 21.04
N TYR A 26 -9.17 -23.22 22.31
CA TYR A 26 -10.49 -23.45 22.89
C TYR A 26 -11.03 -22.12 23.39
N SER A 27 -12.33 -21.85 23.20
CA SER A 27 -12.94 -20.61 23.68
C SER A 27 -14.39 -20.82 24.08
N TYR A 28 -14.70 -20.61 25.36
CA TYR A 28 -16.07 -20.63 25.87
C TYR A 28 -16.73 -19.24 25.79
N THR A 29 -16.16 -18.22 26.44
CA THR A 29 -16.72 -16.85 26.51
C THR A 29 -16.23 -15.91 25.40
N ASN A 30 -15.81 -16.45 24.27
CA ASN A 30 -15.23 -15.73 23.11
C ASN A 30 -13.94 -14.93 23.32
N ASN A 31 -13.45 -14.71 24.54
CA ASN A 31 -12.19 -13.98 24.77
C ASN A 31 -10.99 -14.57 24.01
N VAL A 32 -10.80 -15.90 24.10
CA VAL A 32 -9.68 -16.57 23.41
C VAL A 32 -9.89 -16.55 21.90
N ARG A 33 -11.11 -16.73 21.41
CA ARG A 33 -11.43 -16.58 19.99
C ARG A 33 -11.04 -15.20 19.47
N THR A 34 -11.39 -14.14 20.19
CA THR A 34 -11.00 -12.76 19.83
C THR A 34 -9.48 -12.58 19.80
N ILE A 35 -8.77 -13.12 20.79
CA ILE A 35 -7.30 -13.08 20.83
C ILE A 35 -6.68 -13.83 19.64
N VAL A 36 -7.19 -15.01 19.30
CA VAL A 36 -6.69 -15.83 18.18
C VAL A 36 -6.98 -15.16 16.83
N ASN A 37 -8.17 -14.59 16.67
CA ASN A 37 -8.51 -13.85 15.46
C ASN A 37 -7.56 -12.66 15.25
N GLU A 38 -7.18 -11.95 16.32
CA GLU A 38 -6.17 -10.90 16.24
C GLU A 38 -4.76 -11.46 15.95
N LEU A 39 -4.37 -12.56 16.60
CA LEU A 39 -3.06 -13.21 16.41
C LEU A 39 -2.80 -13.52 14.93
N VAL A 40 -3.77 -14.12 14.23
CA VAL A 40 -3.60 -14.52 12.82
C VAL A 40 -3.62 -13.33 11.84
N THR A 41 -3.96 -12.13 12.30
CA THR A 41 -3.74 -10.91 11.50
C THR A 41 -2.28 -10.46 11.50
N GLN A 42 -1.46 -10.96 12.43
CA GLN A 42 -0.05 -10.59 12.59
C GLN A 42 0.89 -11.77 12.27
N LEU A 43 0.38 -13.00 12.30
CA LEU A 43 1.14 -14.23 12.09
C LEU A 43 0.44 -15.11 11.06
N ASN A 44 1.19 -15.62 10.08
CA ASN A 44 0.65 -16.59 9.12
C ASN A 44 0.54 -17.97 9.78
N ALA A 45 -0.66 -18.39 10.15
CA ALA A 45 -0.89 -19.66 10.84
C ALA A 45 -2.21 -20.31 10.44
N ASP A 46 -2.20 -21.65 10.40
CA ASP A 46 -3.41 -22.45 10.28
C ASP A 46 -4.11 -22.49 11.66
N ILE A 47 -5.45 -22.45 11.68
CA ILE A 47 -6.22 -22.47 12.92
C ILE A 47 -7.00 -23.77 13.10
N VAL A 48 -7.04 -24.29 14.32
CA VAL A 48 -7.96 -25.36 14.72
C VAL A 48 -8.66 -24.98 16.02
N GLU A 49 -10.00 -24.95 15.97
CA GLU A 49 -10.82 -24.77 17.16
C GLU A 49 -11.15 -26.12 17.80
N ILE A 50 -10.79 -26.27 19.06
CA ILE A 50 -11.18 -27.40 19.88
C ILE A 50 -12.60 -27.16 20.38
N GLN A 51 -13.47 -28.15 20.20
CA GLN A 51 -14.87 -28.08 20.64
C GLN A 51 -15.24 -29.34 21.43
N PRO A 52 -16.03 -29.23 22.52
CA PRO A 52 -16.61 -30.39 23.18
C PRO A 52 -17.45 -31.21 22.19
N ALA A 53 -17.45 -32.53 22.35
CA ALA A 53 -18.31 -33.41 21.56
C ALA A 53 -19.79 -33.22 21.90
N GLU A 54 -20.09 -32.91 23.17
CA GLU A 54 -21.43 -32.60 23.64
C GLU A 54 -21.80 -31.14 23.32
N GLU A 55 -22.96 -30.95 22.68
CA GLU A 55 -23.49 -29.64 22.34
C GLU A 55 -24.35 -29.07 23.47
N GLY A 56 -24.45 -27.74 23.54
CA GLY A 56 -25.32 -27.06 24.52
C GLY A 56 -24.78 -27.03 25.96
N LEU A 57 -23.52 -27.41 26.18
CA LEU A 57 -22.88 -27.30 27.49
C LEU A 57 -22.89 -25.85 28.00
N ASN A 58 -23.48 -25.66 29.19
CA ASN A 58 -23.52 -24.37 29.87
C ASN A 58 -22.59 -24.38 31.08
N TYR A 59 -21.31 -24.04 30.86
CA TYR A 59 -20.33 -23.97 31.93
C TYR A 59 -20.55 -22.80 32.90
N ASP A 60 -21.32 -21.76 32.56
CA ASP A 60 -21.66 -20.66 33.49
C ASP A 60 -22.76 -21.06 34.50
N ALA A 61 -23.49 -22.15 34.25
CA ALA A 61 -24.56 -22.61 35.11
C ALA A 61 -24.04 -23.02 36.51
N ASN A 62 -24.91 -22.85 37.52
CA ASN A 62 -24.66 -23.29 38.90
C ASN A 62 -23.30 -22.83 39.47
N GLY A 63 -22.87 -21.61 39.13
CA GLY A 63 -21.61 -21.06 39.61
C GLY A 63 -20.39 -21.82 39.08
N TYR A 64 -20.45 -22.25 37.82
CA TYR A 64 -19.38 -22.97 37.14
C TYR A 64 -19.12 -24.42 37.57
N SER A 65 -20.09 -25.07 38.21
CA SER A 65 -19.90 -26.41 38.81
C SER A 65 -19.40 -27.48 37.82
N LEU A 66 -19.91 -27.47 36.59
CA LEU A 66 -19.53 -28.46 35.56
C LEU A 66 -18.04 -28.35 35.20
N GLY A 67 -17.55 -27.14 34.95
CA GLY A 67 -16.13 -26.94 34.63
C GLY A 67 -15.24 -27.35 35.80
N GLN A 68 -15.67 -27.07 37.04
CA GLN A 68 -14.91 -27.43 38.24
C GLN A 68 -14.82 -28.95 38.41
N GLU A 69 -15.93 -29.64 38.19
CA GLU A 69 -16.01 -31.10 38.25
C GLU A 69 -15.08 -31.76 37.22
N LEU A 70 -15.06 -31.25 35.98
CA LEU A 70 -14.14 -31.74 34.95
C LEU A 70 -12.68 -31.58 35.36
N ILE A 71 -12.29 -30.41 35.87
CA ILE A 71 -10.91 -30.16 36.33
C ILE A 71 -10.56 -31.07 37.52
N ASN A 72 -11.47 -31.22 38.49
CA ASN A 72 -11.25 -32.11 39.65
C ASN A 72 -11.08 -33.57 39.22
N THR A 73 -11.86 -34.02 38.24
CA THR A 73 -11.81 -35.39 37.71
C THR A 73 -10.48 -35.67 37.02
N ILE A 74 -10.01 -34.74 36.18
CA ILE A 74 -8.68 -34.85 35.54
C ILE A 74 -7.58 -34.88 36.61
N ASN A 75 -7.62 -33.95 37.57
CA ASN A 75 -6.60 -33.86 38.63
C ASN A 75 -6.54 -35.10 39.53
N ALA A 76 -7.67 -35.78 39.76
CA ALA A 76 -7.72 -36.99 40.58
C ALA A 76 -6.91 -38.15 39.98
N ASN A 77 -6.85 -38.27 38.66
CA ASN A 77 -5.97 -39.22 37.97
C ASN A 77 -5.68 -38.75 36.52
N PRO A 78 -4.64 -37.92 36.30
CA PRO A 78 -4.36 -37.32 35.00
C PRO A 78 -3.86 -38.31 33.94
N SER A 79 -3.54 -39.55 34.34
CA SER A 79 -3.10 -40.62 33.42
C SER A 79 -4.26 -41.43 32.84
N LEU A 80 -5.46 -41.29 33.40
CA LEU A 80 -6.63 -42.08 33.02
C LEU A 80 -7.42 -41.35 31.91
N SER A 81 -7.42 -41.92 30.71
CA SER A 81 -8.08 -41.32 29.54
C SER A 81 -9.57 -41.05 29.73
N SER A 82 -10.29 -41.88 30.50
CA SER A 82 -11.72 -41.70 30.78
C SER A 82 -12.04 -40.47 31.64
N ASN A 83 -11.04 -39.82 32.24
CA ASN A 83 -11.23 -38.60 33.02
C ASN A 83 -11.24 -37.33 32.15
N TYR A 84 -10.88 -37.43 30.87
CA TYR A 84 -10.88 -36.32 29.93
C TYR A 84 -12.23 -36.25 29.19
N PRO A 85 -12.89 -35.08 29.11
CA PRO A 85 -14.16 -34.96 28.39
C PRO A 85 -13.96 -35.15 26.89
N ALA A 86 -14.93 -35.76 26.21
CA ALA A 86 -14.87 -35.95 24.76
C ALA A 86 -14.88 -34.61 24.00
N ILE A 87 -14.07 -34.52 22.96
CA ILE A 87 -14.01 -33.41 22.01
C ILE A 87 -14.41 -33.89 20.61
N LYS A 88 -14.81 -32.97 19.74
CA LYS A 88 -15.01 -33.28 18.32
C LYS A 88 -13.72 -33.75 17.68
N ASP A 89 -13.84 -34.59 16.65
CA ASP A 89 -12.69 -35.14 15.91
C ASP A 89 -11.83 -34.01 15.32
N ILE A 90 -10.51 -34.17 15.42
CA ILE A 90 -9.52 -33.22 14.90
C ILE A 90 -8.81 -33.84 13.69
N SER A 91 -8.90 -33.16 12.55
CA SER A 91 -8.20 -33.54 11.32
C SER A 91 -6.99 -32.63 11.09
N VAL A 92 -5.93 -32.82 11.87
CA VAL A 92 -4.67 -32.07 11.75
C VAL A 92 -3.52 -33.05 11.52
N ASN A 93 -2.73 -32.81 10.48
CA ASN A 93 -1.47 -33.51 10.27
C ASN A 93 -0.32 -32.73 10.94
N PHE A 94 0.03 -33.12 12.17
CA PHE A 94 1.06 -32.42 12.95
C PHE A 94 2.46 -32.43 12.30
N ALA A 95 2.74 -33.34 11.36
CA ALA A 95 4.01 -33.37 10.64
C ALA A 95 4.24 -32.11 9.78
N ASP A 96 3.18 -31.40 9.40
CA ASP A 96 3.26 -30.22 8.54
C ASP A 96 3.74 -28.97 9.30
N TYR A 97 3.77 -29.01 10.64
CA TYR A 97 4.04 -27.85 11.49
C TYR A 97 5.31 -28.01 12.30
N SER A 98 6.11 -26.95 12.38
CA SER A 98 7.26 -26.84 13.30
C SER A 98 6.87 -26.12 14.59
N ASP A 99 5.88 -25.24 14.53
CA ASP A 99 5.45 -24.37 15.61
C ASP A 99 3.97 -24.64 15.93
N ILE A 100 3.65 -24.76 17.20
CA ILE A 100 2.29 -24.94 17.69
C ILE A 100 2.03 -23.94 18.81
N ILE A 101 1.05 -23.05 18.59
CA ILE A 101 0.57 -22.10 19.57
C ILE A 101 -0.72 -22.64 20.15
N ILE A 102 -0.77 -22.79 21.47
CA ILE A 102 -1.95 -23.24 22.21
C ILE A 102 -2.58 -22.03 22.88
N ALA A 103 -3.82 -21.73 22.50
CA ALA A 103 -4.59 -20.63 23.08
C ALA A 103 -5.79 -21.14 23.87
N THR A 104 -5.88 -20.86 25.17
CA THR A 104 -6.89 -21.50 26.04
C THR A 104 -7.29 -20.65 27.24
N PRO A 105 -8.54 -20.74 27.72
CA PRO A 105 -8.92 -20.12 28.98
C PRO A 105 -8.35 -20.90 30.17
N LEU A 106 -8.14 -20.17 31.27
CA LEU A 106 -7.80 -20.75 32.57
C LEU A 106 -9.07 -21.06 33.36
N TRP A 107 -9.19 -22.31 33.80
CA TRP A 107 -10.30 -22.83 34.60
C TRP A 107 -9.76 -23.36 35.94
N TRP A 108 -10.12 -22.72 37.06
CA TRP A 108 -9.64 -23.04 38.42
C TRP A 108 -8.12 -23.28 38.52
N SER A 109 -7.33 -22.34 37.99
CA SER A 109 -5.86 -22.40 37.93
C SER A 109 -5.28 -23.47 37.00
N HIS A 110 -6.11 -24.17 36.22
CA HIS A 110 -5.72 -25.20 35.26
C HIS A 110 -6.10 -24.83 33.84
N MET A 111 -5.51 -25.54 32.87
CA MET A 111 -5.93 -25.47 31.48
C MET A 111 -7.38 -25.95 31.34
N ALA A 112 -8.20 -25.28 30.54
CA ALA A 112 -9.56 -25.72 30.30
C ALA A 112 -9.64 -27.18 29.82
N ALA A 113 -10.61 -27.93 30.35
CA ALA A 113 -10.67 -29.38 30.19
C ALA A 113 -10.72 -29.86 28.72
N PRO A 114 -11.49 -29.23 27.79
CA PRO A 114 -11.45 -29.62 26.38
C PRO A 114 -10.07 -29.47 25.74
N MET A 115 -9.31 -28.43 26.10
CA MET A 115 -7.94 -28.27 25.62
C MET A 115 -7.00 -29.32 26.24
N GLN A 116 -7.18 -29.67 27.51
CA GLN A 116 -6.44 -30.78 28.11
C GLN A 116 -6.71 -32.10 27.38
N THR A 117 -7.95 -32.40 26.98
CA THR A 117 -8.26 -33.58 26.16
C THR A 117 -7.49 -33.56 24.84
N PHE A 118 -7.46 -32.42 24.15
CA PHE A 118 -6.72 -32.27 22.91
C PHE A 118 -5.23 -32.57 23.12
N LEU A 119 -4.59 -31.97 24.13
CA LEU A 119 -3.17 -32.23 24.39
C LEU A 119 -2.91 -33.64 24.93
N PHE A 120 -3.85 -34.25 25.64
CA PHE A 120 -3.72 -35.66 26.07
C PHE A 120 -3.72 -36.61 24.87
N ASN A 121 -4.58 -36.35 23.88
CA ASN A 121 -4.70 -37.19 22.69
C ASN A 121 -3.55 -36.98 21.69
N TYR A 122 -3.06 -35.75 21.55
CA TYR A 122 -2.16 -35.36 20.46
C TYR A 122 -0.80 -34.80 20.90
N GLY A 123 -0.56 -34.57 22.19
CA GLY A 123 0.66 -33.93 22.69
C GLY A 123 1.95 -34.69 22.35
N SER A 124 1.90 -36.03 22.27
CA SER A 124 3.04 -36.84 21.82
C SER A 124 3.42 -36.60 20.36
N ALA A 125 2.46 -36.21 19.50
CA ALA A 125 2.73 -35.82 18.12
C ALA A 125 3.40 -34.44 17.99
N MET A 126 3.53 -33.71 19.10
CA MET A 126 4.16 -32.39 19.17
C MET A 126 5.60 -32.44 19.69
N ALA A 127 6.17 -33.63 19.89
CA ALA A 127 7.56 -33.81 20.29
C ALA A 127 8.53 -33.10 19.33
N GLY A 128 9.48 -32.35 19.88
CA GLY A 128 10.49 -31.57 19.16
C GLY A 128 9.98 -30.32 18.44
N LYS A 129 8.67 -30.01 18.52
CA LYS A 129 8.08 -28.79 17.96
C LYS A 129 8.19 -27.64 18.94
N ASN A 130 8.19 -26.42 18.44
CA ASN A 130 8.16 -25.23 19.28
C ASN A 130 6.75 -24.99 19.82
N ILE A 131 6.62 -24.76 21.13
CA ILE A 131 5.32 -24.66 21.80
C ILE A 131 5.13 -23.27 22.41
N GLY A 132 4.20 -22.50 21.85
CA GLY A 132 3.75 -21.22 22.41
C GLY A 132 2.48 -21.39 23.24
N LEU A 133 2.35 -20.64 24.34
CA LEU A 133 1.14 -20.63 25.17
C LEU A 133 0.57 -19.22 25.24
N ILE A 134 -0.71 -19.09 24.92
CA ILE A 134 -1.52 -17.89 25.12
C ILE A 134 -2.69 -18.25 26.01
N VAL A 135 -2.82 -17.58 27.15
CA VAL A 135 -3.85 -17.91 28.13
C VAL A 135 -4.67 -16.68 28.47
N SER A 136 -5.99 -16.87 28.50
CA SER A 136 -6.92 -15.85 28.97
C SER A 136 -7.58 -16.23 30.29
N SER A 137 -7.67 -15.29 31.22
CA SER A 137 -8.31 -15.49 32.52
C SER A 137 -8.94 -14.18 33.00
N ALA A 138 -9.77 -14.22 34.04
CA ALA A 138 -10.24 -12.99 34.68
C ALA A 138 -9.13 -12.33 35.53
N SER A 139 -8.52 -13.10 36.44
CA SER A 139 -7.56 -12.58 37.42
C SER A 139 -6.43 -13.53 37.82
N SER A 140 -6.58 -14.85 37.63
CA SER A 140 -5.58 -15.85 38.02
C SER A 140 -4.41 -15.92 37.04
N GLY A 141 -3.18 -16.04 37.58
CA GLY A 141 -1.96 -16.20 36.79
C GLY A 141 -1.86 -17.57 36.09
N ILE A 142 -1.01 -17.63 35.07
CA ILE A 142 -0.93 -18.73 34.08
C ILE A 142 -0.22 -20.00 34.57
N SER A 143 0.46 -19.99 35.72
CA SER A 143 1.45 -21.02 36.09
C SER A 143 0.91 -22.47 36.08
N GLY A 144 -0.34 -22.69 36.50
CA GLY A 144 -0.93 -24.04 36.46
C GLY A 144 -1.28 -24.50 35.05
N VAL A 145 -1.65 -23.59 34.14
CA VAL A 145 -1.85 -23.89 32.72
C VAL A 145 -0.52 -24.28 32.05
N VAL A 146 0.57 -23.59 32.42
CA VAL A 146 1.93 -23.94 31.95
C VAL A 146 2.34 -25.33 32.45
N ALA A 147 2.03 -25.67 33.72
CA ALA A 147 2.30 -26.99 34.27
C ALA A 147 1.51 -28.09 33.55
N ASP A 148 0.23 -27.84 33.24
CA ASP A 148 -0.60 -28.76 32.45
C ASP A 148 -0.02 -28.97 31.04
N ALA A 149 0.40 -27.91 30.37
CA ALA A 149 1.01 -28.00 29.05
C ALA A 149 2.32 -28.83 29.07
N ASN A 150 3.23 -28.56 30.01
CA ASN A 150 4.48 -29.32 30.15
C ASN A 150 4.23 -30.80 30.45
N ARG A 151 3.19 -31.12 31.24
CA ARG A 151 2.80 -32.50 31.53
C ARG A 151 2.25 -33.21 30.29
N LEU A 152 1.48 -32.51 29.47
CA LEU A 152 0.80 -33.09 28.29
C LEU A 152 1.68 -33.09 27.03
N ILE A 153 2.72 -32.26 26.98
CA ILE A 153 3.69 -32.16 25.88
C ILE A 153 5.12 -32.21 26.46
N PRO A 154 5.54 -33.32 27.09
CA PRO A 154 6.81 -33.37 27.83
C PRO A 154 8.04 -33.18 26.93
N ASP A 155 7.93 -33.54 25.65
CA ASP A 155 9.03 -33.46 24.68
C ASP A 155 8.92 -32.23 23.75
N GLY A 156 8.08 -31.25 24.08
CA GLY A 156 7.93 -29.99 23.33
C GLY A 156 9.01 -28.96 23.67
N ASN A 157 9.45 -28.18 22.68
CA ASN A 157 10.37 -27.06 22.88
C ASN A 157 9.57 -25.80 23.23
N PHE A 158 9.28 -25.58 24.51
CA PHE A 158 8.50 -24.40 24.92
C PHE A 158 9.25 -23.09 24.63
N LEU A 159 8.53 -22.11 24.08
CA LEU A 159 9.05 -20.75 23.84
C LEU A 159 9.48 -20.10 25.16
N SER A 160 10.42 -19.16 25.07
CA SER A 160 11.01 -18.45 26.23
C SER A 160 9.99 -17.72 27.09
N GLU A 161 8.87 -17.29 26.49
CA GLU A 161 7.81 -16.55 27.14
C GLU A 161 6.43 -17.10 26.77
N HIS A 162 5.50 -17.00 27.71
CA HIS A 162 4.08 -17.32 27.52
C HIS A 162 3.26 -16.05 27.72
N LEU A 163 2.18 -15.92 26.94
CA LEU A 163 1.36 -14.72 26.96
C LEU A 163 0.13 -14.93 27.84
N TRP A 164 -0.06 -14.06 28.83
CA TRP A 164 -1.26 -14.00 29.64
C TRP A 164 -2.03 -12.71 29.36
N ILE A 165 -3.28 -12.83 28.90
CA ILE A 165 -4.17 -11.71 28.61
C ILE A 165 -5.41 -11.81 29.50
N LYS A 166 -5.63 -10.84 30.40
CA LYS A 166 -6.87 -10.82 31.19
C LYS A 166 -8.07 -10.50 30.31
N SER A 167 -9.26 -10.95 30.70
CA SER A 167 -10.50 -10.59 30.00
C SER A 167 -10.69 -9.07 29.86
N SER A 168 -10.26 -8.30 30.86
CA SER A 168 -10.26 -6.83 30.81
C SER A 168 -9.22 -6.21 29.86
N GLN A 169 -8.29 -7.01 29.33
CA GLN A 169 -7.20 -6.58 28.45
C GLN A 169 -7.37 -7.08 27.01
N VAL A 170 -8.47 -7.76 26.67
CA VAL A 170 -8.71 -8.27 25.31
C VAL A 170 -8.69 -7.16 24.27
N ASN A 171 -9.17 -5.95 24.61
CA ASN A 171 -9.10 -4.78 23.74
C ASN A 171 -7.66 -4.29 23.47
N SER A 172 -6.69 -4.73 24.25
CA SER A 172 -5.26 -4.44 24.07
C SER A 172 -4.48 -5.60 23.44
N ALA A 173 -5.18 -6.68 23.03
CA ALA A 173 -4.57 -7.91 22.53
C ALA A 173 -3.59 -7.66 21.38
N ALA A 174 -3.91 -6.78 20.42
CA ALA A 174 -3.04 -6.48 19.28
C ALA A 174 -1.61 -6.11 19.69
N SER A 175 -1.47 -5.15 20.62
CA SER A 175 -0.17 -4.68 21.13
C SER A 175 0.56 -5.72 21.99
N MET A 176 -0.19 -6.48 22.80
CA MET A 176 0.37 -7.53 23.66
C MET A 176 0.86 -8.72 22.85
N LEU A 177 0.12 -9.10 21.81
CA LEU A 177 0.48 -10.14 20.84
C LEU A 177 1.72 -9.74 20.06
N ASN A 178 1.78 -8.53 19.50
CA ASN A 178 2.96 -8.07 18.77
C ASN A 178 4.21 -8.09 19.65
N THR A 179 4.11 -7.62 20.89
CA THR A 179 5.23 -7.67 21.85
C THR A 179 5.69 -9.11 22.10
N TRP A 180 4.76 -10.02 22.35
CA TRP A 180 5.07 -11.42 22.59
C TRP A 180 5.67 -12.12 21.36
N LEU A 181 5.11 -11.89 20.17
CA LEU A 181 5.61 -12.44 18.91
C LEU A 181 7.05 -11.99 18.62
N LEU A 182 7.38 -10.72 18.90
CA LEU A 182 8.75 -10.20 18.78
C LEU A 182 9.70 -10.83 19.81
N ASN A 183 9.31 -10.88 21.08
CA ASN A 183 10.14 -11.47 22.15
C ASN A 183 10.43 -12.96 21.94
N THR A 184 9.53 -13.65 21.21
CA THR A 184 9.63 -15.08 20.91
C THR A 184 10.09 -15.37 19.48
N ASN A 185 10.55 -14.36 18.74
CA ASN A 185 11.04 -14.45 17.36
C ASN A 185 10.07 -15.15 16.39
N GLN A 186 8.77 -14.94 16.56
CA GLN A 186 7.73 -15.50 15.70
C GLN A 186 7.40 -14.59 14.50
N VAL A 187 7.75 -13.31 14.59
CA VAL A 187 7.62 -12.33 13.50
C VAL A 187 8.84 -11.42 13.47
N ASP A 188 9.14 -10.86 12.31
CA ASP A 188 10.18 -9.85 12.16
C ASP A 188 9.75 -8.51 12.81
N PRO A 189 10.70 -7.70 13.33
CA PRO A 189 10.41 -6.32 13.73
C PRO A 189 9.95 -5.49 12.52
N VAL A 190 9.31 -4.35 12.79
CA VAL A 190 9.01 -3.38 11.73
C VAL A 190 10.30 -2.93 11.05
N ASP A 191 10.27 -2.88 9.73
CA ASP A 191 11.43 -2.52 8.90
C ASP A 191 11.44 -1.02 8.62
N ASN A 192 12.20 -0.27 9.41
CA ASN A 192 12.28 1.19 9.31
C ASN A 192 12.97 1.69 8.03
N SER A 193 13.59 0.82 7.22
CA SER A 193 14.06 1.21 5.89
C SER A 193 12.95 1.13 4.85
N LYS A 194 11.78 0.56 5.17
CA LYS A 194 10.67 0.39 4.22
C LYS A 194 9.56 1.42 4.40
N ILE A 195 9.12 1.98 3.28
CA ILE A 195 7.88 2.75 3.15
C ILE A 195 6.95 2.02 2.20
N VAL A 196 5.68 1.83 2.56
CA VAL A 196 4.66 1.36 1.61
C VAL A 196 3.79 2.53 1.16
N VAL A 197 3.57 2.69 -0.13
CA VAL A 197 2.71 3.73 -0.70
C VAL A 197 1.44 3.11 -1.24
N LEU A 198 0.30 3.60 -0.76
CA LEU A 198 -1.05 3.27 -1.21
C LEU A 198 -1.69 4.53 -1.81
N SER A 199 -2.54 4.35 -2.81
CA SER A 199 -3.33 5.46 -3.36
C SER A 199 -4.76 5.04 -3.67
N ASP A 200 -5.66 6.01 -3.59
CA ASP A 200 -7.06 5.90 -4.04
C ASP A 200 -7.77 4.62 -3.56
N PRO A 201 -7.70 4.26 -2.26
CA PRO A 201 -8.38 3.07 -1.76
C PRO A 201 -9.91 3.23 -1.81
N HIS A 202 -10.42 4.47 -1.82
CA HIS A 202 -11.84 4.79 -1.96
C HIS A 202 -12.74 3.92 -1.09
N VAL A 203 -12.37 3.81 0.19
CA VAL A 203 -13.04 2.89 1.10
C VAL A 203 -14.48 3.33 1.27
N MET A 204 -15.40 2.40 1.05
CA MET A 204 -16.80 2.55 1.39
C MET A 204 -17.08 1.70 2.64
N ALA A 205 -17.45 2.36 3.75
CA ALA A 205 -17.84 1.65 4.96
C ALA A 205 -19.04 0.72 4.69
N PRO A 206 -19.06 -0.48 5.29
CA PRO A 206 -20.12 -1.47 5.04
C PRO A 206 -21.50 -0.96 5.44
N GLU A 207 -21.61 -0.09 6.46
CA GLU A 207 -22.91 0.46 6.88
C GLU A 207 -23.55 1.39 5.83
N LEU A 208 -22.77 1.87 4.85
CA LEU A 208 -23.30 2.68 3.74
C LEU A 208 -24.16 1.85 2.78
N LEU A 209 -24.05 0.52 2.78
CA LEU A 209 -24.94 -0.37 2.04
C LEU A 209 -25.95 -1.00 3.01
N VAL A 210 -27.04 -0.27 3.28
CA VAL A 210 -28.09 -0.69 4.24
C VAL A 210 -28.87 -1.87 3.71
N ASN A 211 -29.39 -1.75 2.49
CA ASN A 211 -30.07 -2.83 1.77
C ASN A 211 -29.63 -2.81 0.32
N GLN A 212 -29.25 -3.97 -0.22
CA GLN A 212 -28.99 -4.09 -1.66
C GLN A 212 -30.27 -3.83 -2.47
N GLY A 213 -30.12 -3.15 -3.60
CA GLY A 213 -31.21 -2.91 -4.54
C GLY A 213 -30.78 -2.06 -5.72
N THR A 214 -31.76 -1.55 -6.47
CA THR A 214 -31.54 -0.88 -7.75
C THR A 214 -30.67 0.37 -7.65
N ALA A 215 -30.67 1.08 -6.51
CA ALA A 215 -29.80 2.24 -6.31
C ALA A 215 -28.31 1.84 -6.38
N TRP A 216 -27.93 0.78 -5.67
CA TRP A 216 -26.57 0.25 -5.67
C TRP A 216 -26.18 -0.36 -7.03
N THR A 217 -27.07 -1.15 -7.63
CA THR A 217 -26.83 -1.74 -8.95
C THR A 217 -26.62 -0.67 -10.03
N ASN A 218 -27.43 0.40 -10.01
CA ASN A 218 -27.29 1.50 -10.96
C ASN A 218 -25.98 2.26 -10.76
N TYR A 219 -25.57 2.49 -9.50
CA TYR A 219 -24.27 3.07 -9.20
C TYR A 219 -23.13 2.23 -9.80
N LEU A 220 -23.10 0.92 -9.53
CA LEU A 220 -22.04 0.02 -9.99
C LEU A 220 -21.96 -0.13 -11.52
N ALA A 221 -23.09 -0.05 -12.25
CA ALA A 221 -23.11 -0.22 -13.71
C ALA A 221 -22.22 0.78 -14.48
N GLY A 222 -21.95 1.93 -13.88
CA GLY A 222 -21.08 2.99 -14.40
C GLY A 222 -19.67 3.02 -13.82
N GLN A 223 -19.36 2.23 -12.79
CA GLN A 223 -18.09 2.36 -12.07
C GLN A 223 -16.92 1.69 -12.78
N ARG A 224 -15.83 2.45 -12.95
CA ARG A 224 -14.50 1.91 -13.25
C ARG A 224 -13.86 1.26 -12.02
N LYS A 225 -14.07 1.89 -10.85
CA LYS A 225 -13.50 1.50 -9.55
C LYS A 225 -14.22 0.25 -9.00
N LEU A 226 -13.49 -0.59 -8.27
CA LEU A 226 -13.99 -1.79 -7.59
C LEU A 226 -14.56 -1.44 -6.21
N VAL A 227 -15.50 -0.49 -6.15
CA VAL A 227 -16.04 0.03 -4.88
C VAL A 227 -16.74 -1.04 -4.05
N ASP A 228 -17.38 -2.00 -4.70
CA ASP A 228 -17.94 -3.22 -4.12
C ASP A 228 -16.90 -4.15 -3.47
N TYR A 229 -15.61 -4.01 -3.83
CA TYR A 229 -14.49 -4.71 -3.20
C TYR A 229 -13.63 -3.81 -2.31
N SER A 230 -13.95 -2.51 -2.19
CA SER A 230 -13.07 -1.53 -1.53
C SER A 230 -12.69 -1.94 -0.10
N LYS A 231 -13.67 -2.39 0.70
CA LYS A 231 -13.43 -2.91 2.05
C LYS A 231 -12.50 -4.13 2.04
N VAL A 232 -12.80 -5.12 1.20
CA VAL A 232 -12.04 -6.39 1.17
C VAL A 232 -10.60 -6.14 0.75
N LEU A 233 -10.38 -5.28 -0.25
CA LEU A 233 -9.04 -4.93 -0.73
C LEU A 233 -8.26 -4.11 0.30
N PHE A 234 -8.92 -3.15 0.96
CA PHE A 234 -8.28 -2.38 2.01
C PHE A 234 -7.92 -3.25 3.22
N ASP A 235 -8.83 -4.12 3.67
CA ASP A 235 -8.56 -5.05 4.77
C ASP A 235 -7.43 -6.03 4.43
N GLU A 236 -7.40 -6.57 3.20
CA GLU A 236 -6.31 -7.42 2.71
C GLU A 236 -4.97 -6.68 2.74
N MET A 237 -4.95 -5.40 2.31
CA MET A 237 -3.74 -4.59 2.39
C MET A 237 -3.30 -4.35 3.84
N ILE A 238 -4.22 -4.08 4.76
CA ILE A 238 -3.93 -3.95 6.19
C ILE A 238 -3.34 -5.25 6.75
N LEU A 239 -3.89 -6.41 6.39
CA LEU A 239 -3.34 -7.71 6.77
C LEU A 239 -1.92 -7.92 6.26
N ARG A 240 -1.65 -7.62 4.98
CA ARG A 240 -0.30 -7.69 4.40
C ARG A 240 0.69 -6.77 5.11
N LEU A 241 0.26 -5.56 5.50
CA LEU A 241 1.10 -4.64 6.27
C LEU A 241 1.41 -5.18 7.66
N LYS A 242 0.42 -5.75 8.37
CA LYS A 242 0.59 -6.31 9.71
C LYS A 242 1.46 -7.57 9.74
N ARG A 243 1.39 -8.39 8.69
CA ARG A 243 1.94 -9.76 8.68
C ARG A 243 3.14 -9.95 7.75
N ASP A 244 3.02 -9.51 6.50
CA ASP A 244 3.91 -9.93 5.41
C ASP A 244 5.02 -8.90 5.11
N ILE A 245 4.67 -7.61 5.12
CA ILE A 245 5.59 -6.53 4.70
C ILE A 245 6.21 -5.82 5.91
N ARG A 246 5.39 -5.55 6.94
CA ARG A 246 5.77 -4.89 8.21
C ARG A 246 6.67 -3.66 8.03
N PRO A 247 6.29 -2.66 7.20
CA PRO A 247 7.12 -1.47 6.99
C PRO A 247 7.12 -0.57 8.23
N GLY A 248 8.16 0.26 8.40
CA GLY A 248 8.18 1.30 9.42
C GLY A 248 7.22 2.46 9.12
N LEU A 249 6.88 2.66 7.85
CA LEU A 249 6.05 3.78 7.39
C LEU A 249 5.11 3.39 6.24
N VAL A 250 3.90 3.96 6.26
CA VAL A 250 2.90 3.83 5.19
C VAL A 250 2.46 5.22 4.73
N PHE A 251 2.38 5.44 3.43
CA PHE A 251 1.80 6.64 2.81
C PHE A 251 0.45 6.31 2.19
N ILE A 252 -0.53 7.19 2.37
CA ILE A 252 -1.78 7.16 1.61
C ILE A 252 -1.97 8.51 0.91
N THR A 253 -1.80 8.51 -0.42
CA THR A 253 -1.74 9.71 -1.27
C THR A 253 -3.13 10.24 -1.68
N GLY A 254 -4.10 10.21 -0.76
CA GLY A 254 -5.44 10.75 -1.00
C GLY A 254 -6.48 9.74 -1.48
N ASP A 255 -7.71 10.23 -1.58
CA ASP A 255 -8.92 9.48 -1.91
C ASP A 255 -9.11 8.26 -1.00
N LEU A 256 -8.94 8.50 0.30
CA LEU A 256 -9.08 7.50 1.35
C LEU A 256 -10.49 6.89 1.39
N SER A 257 -11.50 7.72 1.17
CA SER A 257 -12.91 7.36 1.18
C SER A 257 -13.53 7.39 -0.21
N LYS A 258 -14.66 6.72 -0.39
CA LYS A 258 -15.39 6.69 -1.67
C LYS A 258 -15.81 8.11 -2.10
N ASP A 259 -16.53 8.82 -1.25
CA ASP A 259 -17.03 10.18 -1.53
C ASP A 259 -16.99 11.08 -0.27
N GLY A 260 -16.06 10.87 0.65
CA GLY A 260 -15.85 11.76 1.80
C GLY A 260 -16.79 11.46 2.97
N GLU A 261 -17.44 10.29 2.96
CA GLU A 261 -18.35 9.90 4.03
C GLU A 261 -17.59 9.82 5.36
N THR A 262 -18.06 10.53 6.39
CA THR A 262 -17.41 10.52 7.73
C THR A 262 -17.25 9.09 8.26
N VAL A 263 -18.27 8.24 8.08
CA VAL A 263 -18.23 6.83 8.49
C VAL A 263 -17.17 6.01 7.74
N SER A 264 -16.89 6.33 6.47
CA SER A 264 -15.80 5.70 5.72
C SER A 264 -14.44 6.13 6.25
N HIS A 265 -14.27 7.40 6.61
CA HIS A 265 -13.05 7.88 7.26
C HIS A 265 -12.84 7.24 8.63
N GLU A 266 -13.88 7.10 9.44
CA GLU A 266 -13.83 6.40 10.74
C GLU A 266 -13.40 4.93 10.56
N TYR A 267 -13.94 4.26 9.55
CA TYR A 267 -13.50 2.90 9.20
C TYR A 267 -12.01 2.87 8.84
N VAL A 268 -11.55 3.76 7.96
CA VAL A 268 -10.13 3.85 7.59
C VAL A 268 -9.26 4.10 8.82
N VAL A 269 -9.60 5.07 9.66
CA VAL A 269 -8.88 5.39 10.89
C VAL A 269 -8.80 4.18 11.83
N SER A 270 -9.89 3.42 11.97
CA SER A 270 -9.89 2.21 12.80
C SER A 270 -8.86 1.17 12.32
N LYS A 271 -8.65 1.05 11.01
CA LYS A 271 -7.64 0.16 10.43
C LYS A 271 -6.22 0.69 10.57
N LEU A 272 -6.04 2.00 10.45
CA LEU A 272 -4.74 2.63 10.72
C LEU A 272 -4.38 2.55 12.21
N ASP A 273 -5.36 2.56 13.11
CA ASP A 273 -5.14 2.37 14.55
C ASP A 273 -4.60 0.96 14.84
N GLU A 274 -5.03 -0.06 14.08
CA GLU A 274 -4.47 -1.42 14.16
C GLU A 274 -2.97 -1.43 13.78
N LEU A 275 -2.58 -0.72 12.71
CA LEU A 275 -1.18 -0.59 12.30
C LEU A 275 -0.34 0.14 13.36
N ARG A 276 -0.85 1.26 13.87
CA ARG A 276 -0.18 2.05 14.92
C ARG A 276 0.02 1.24 16.19
N ALA A 277 -0.95 0.41 16.57
CA ALA A 277 -0.88 -0.43 17.77
C ALA A 277 0.27 -1.46 17.75
N ILE A 278 0.80 -1.78 16.56
CA ILE A 278 1.93 -2.69 16.37
C ILE A 278 3.22 -1.99 15.93
N GLY A 279 3.24 -0.64 15.94
CA GLY A 279 4.43 0.16 15.66
C GLY A 279 4.64 0.56 14.20
N ILE A 280 3.65 0.32 13.32
CA ILE A 280 3.70 0.77 11.92
C ILE A 280 3.11 2.18 11.86
N ASN A 281 3.91 3.16 11.44
CA ASN A 281 3.45 4.54 11.30
C ASN A 281 2.75 4.77 9.96
N THR A 282 1.82 5.71 9.91
CA THR A 282 1.12 6.07 8.67
C THR A 282 1.01 7.58 8.52
N LEU A 283 1.22 8.08 7.31
CA LEU A 283 1.02 9.48 6.92
C LEU A 283 0.00 9.52 5.79
N VAL A 284 -0.97 10.44 5.90
CA VAL A 284 -2.03 10.59 4.89
C VAL A 284 -2.14 12.03 4.44
N ILE A 285 -2.58 12.22 3.20
CA ILE A 285 -3.09 13.48 2.66
C ILE A 285 -4.48 13.23 2.08
N PRO A 286 -5.35 14.24 1.97
CA PRO A 286 -6.65 14.04 1.37
C PRO A 286 -6.57 14.15 -0.16
N GLY A 287 -7.46 13.44 -0.85
CA GLY A 287 -7.71 13.59 -2.28
C GLY A 287 -8.93 14.47 -2.58
N ASN A 288 -9.40 14.43 -3.83
CA ASN A 288 -10.56 15.21 -4.24
C ASN A 288 -11.90 14.60 -3.80
N HIS A 289 -11.95 13.32 -3.41
CA HIS A 289 -13.16 12.68 -2.90
C HIS A 289 -13.31 12.76 -1.38
N ASP A 290 -12.29 13.13 -0.62
CA ASP A 290 -12.30 12.96 0.84
C ASP A 290 -13.07 14.02 1.63
N ARG A 291 -13.47 15.13 1.01
CA ARG A 291 -14.07 16.25 1.76
C ARG A 291 -14.79 17.26 0.87
N GLY A 292 -15.57 18.11 1.53
CA GLY A 292 -16.17 19.30 0.92
C GLY A 292 -17.62 19.12 0.50
N SER A 293 -18.22 20.20 -0.02
CA SER A 293 -19.67 20.29 -0.25
C SER A 293 -20.16 19.65 -1.55
N ASN A 294 -19.26 19.28 -2.46
CA ASN A 294 -19.59 18.69 -3.77
C ASN A 294 -19.40 17.16 -3.74
N SER A 295 -19.97 16.50 -2.73
CA SER A 295 -19.84 15.06 -2.53
C SER A 295 -21.13 14.32 -2.90
N ASN A 296 -20.96 13.10 -3.44
CA ASN A 296 -22.06 12.15 -3.70
C ASN A 296 -22.22 11.12 -2.57
N ALA A 297 -21.78 11.47 -1.36
CA ALA A 297 -21.88 10.68 -0.15
C ALA A 297 -23.33 10.29 0.16
N VAL A 298 -23.64 9.01 0.05
CA VAL A 298 -24.97 8.47 0.30
C VAL A 298 -24.91 7.10 0.96
N TYR A 299 -25.94 6.79 1.74
CA TYR A 299 -26.32 5.44 2.04
C TYR A 299 -27.22 4.90 0.94
N TYR A 300 -26.99 3.66 0.54
CA TYR A 300 -27.81 2.91 -0.40
C TYR A 300 -28.80 2.03 0.37
N ASP A 301 -30.09 2.23 0.11
CA ASP A 301 -31.17 1.51 0.78
C ASP A 301 -32.22 1.08 -0.25
N GLY A 302 -32.03 -0.14 -0.76
CA GLY A 302 -32.87 -0.77 -1.77
C GLY A 302 -32.89 0.03 -3.07
N ALA A 303 -34.04 0.63 -3.38
CA ALA A 303 -34.24 1.44 -4.58
C ALA A 303 -33.90 2.93 -4.40
N SER A 304 -33.52 3.35 -3.19
CA SER A 304 -33.32 4.75 -2.83
C SER A 304 -31.94 5.03 -2.25
N THR A 305 -31.59 6.31 -2.18
CA THR A 305 -30.40 6.81 -1.50
C THR A 305 -30.78 7.87 -0.48
N ARG A 306 -30.04 7.95 0.64
CA ARG A 306 -30.12 9.07 1.57
C ARG A 306 -28.72 9.66 1.76
N ALA A 307 -28.63 10.98 1.95
CA ALA A 307 -27.33 11.64 2.16
C ALA A 307 -26.58 11.04 3.37
N ALA A 308 -25.27 10.91 3.22
CA ALA A 308 -24.35 10.65 4.32
C ALA A 308 -23.65 11.93 4.75
N GLU A 309 -23.16 11.94 5.99
CA GLU A 309 -22.34 13.05 6.48
C GLU A 309 -20.99 13.07 5.76
N VAL A 310 -20.52 14.27 5.42
CA VAL A 310 -19.27 14.47 4.67
C VAL A 310 -18.26 15.19 5.53
N ALA A 311 -17.02 14.73 5.50
CA ALA A 311 -15.94 15.38 6.22
C ALA A 311 -15.67 16.82 5.70
N SER A 312 -15.43 17.73 6.64
CA SER A 312 -14.86 19.05 6.39
C SER A 312 -13.33 19.01 6.50
N ASN A 313 -12.63 20.06 6.08
CA ASN A 313 -11.18 20.15 6.30
C ASN A 313 -10.81 20.01 7.79
N ALA A 314 -11.59 20.63 8.68
CA ALA A 314 -11.33 20.60 10.12
C ALA A 314 -11.57 19.20 10.71
N SER A 315 -12.66 18.54 10.34
CA SER A 315 -12.95 17.18 10.81
C SER A 315 -11.99 16.15 10.20
N PHE A 316 -11.56 16.31 8.95
CA PHE A 316 -10.51 15.49 8.34
C PHE A 316 -9.21 15.57 9.14
N ALA A 317 -8.70 16.79 9.41
CA ALA A 317 -7.48 16.95 10.20
C ALA A 317 -7.61 16.41 11.64
N THR A 318 -8.83 16.43 12.20
CA THR A 318 -9.12 15.87 13.53
C THR A 318 -9.11 14.34 13.51
N LEU A 319 -9.82 13.73 12.55
CA LEU A 319 -9.86 12.27 12.36
C LEU A 319 -8.46 11.71 12.12
N TYR A 320 -7.67 12.41 11.32
CA TYR A 320 -6.32 11.99 10.96
C TYR A 320 -5.21 12.61 11.81
N ALA A 321 -5.51 13.10 13.02
CA ALA A 321 -4.53 13.72 13.91
C ALA A 321 -3.27 12.86 14.14
N ASN A 322 -3.42 11.54 14.27
CA ASN A 322 -2.28 10.63 14.47
C ASN A 322 -1.55 10.24 13.17
N TYR A 323 -1.95 10.79 12.02
CA TYR A 323 -1.51 10.36 10.69
C TYR A 323 -1.00 11.54 9.83
N GLY A 324 -0.20 12.41 10.45
CA GLY A 324 0.44 13.58 9.82
C GLY A 324 -0.10 14.95 10.27
N TYR A 325 -1.20 14.98 11.03
CA TYR A 325 -1.87 16.24 11.39
C TYR A 325 -1.68 16.69 12.86
N GLY A 326 -1.07 15.84 13.68
CA GLY A 326 -0.94 16.02 15.12
C GLY A 326 0.48 16.32 15.57
N VAL A 327 0.84 15.82 16.76
CA VAL A 327 2.12 16.10 17.41
C VAL A 327 3.29 15.66 16.51
N GLY A 328 4.29 16.53 16.35
CA GLY A 328 5.46 16.28 15.50
C GLY A 328 5.32 16.75 14.06
N SER A 329 4.16 17.33 13.69
CA SER A 329 3.94 17.92 12.36
C SER A 329 3.72 19.43 12.46
N GLU A 330 4.21 20.18 11.47
CA GLU A 330 3.91 21.60 11.28
C GLU A 330 2.90 21.76 10.13
N ARG A 331 1.87 22.59 10.34
CA ARG A 331 0.75 22.76 9.41
C ARG A 331 0.85 24.05 8.62
N ASP A 332 0.55 23.98 7.31
CA ASP A 332 0.22 25.18 6.54
C ASP A 332 -1.12 25.76 7.04
N MET A 333 -1.24 27.09 7.03
CA MET A 333 -2.44 27.79 7.46
C MET A 333 -3.50 27.90 6.36
N ASN A 334 -3.12 27.68 5.09
CA ASN A 334 -3.98 27.91 3.93
C ASN A 334 -4.54 26.63 3.32
N SER A 335 -4.10 25.46 3.78
CA SER A 335 -4.46 24.15 3.23
C SER A 335 -4.37 23.03 4.29
N LEU A 336 -4.68 21.80 3.89
CA LEU A 336 -4.36 20.62 4.71
C LEU A 336 -2.90 20.16 4.57
N SER A 337 -2.02 20.95 3.97
CA SER A 337 -0.61 20.59 3.87
C SER A 337 0.08 20.57 5.24
N TYR A 338 1.11 19.74 5.36
CA TYR A 338 1.93 19.61 6.56
C TYR A 338 3.35 19.14 6.24
N VAL A 339 4.24 19.28 7.22
CA VAL A 339 5.61 18.74 7.17
C VAL A 339 5.94 18.05 8.48
N CYS A 340 6.61 16.90 8.41
CA CYS A 340 7.08 16.16 9.57
C CYS A 340 8.39 15.38 9.26
N GLU A 341 9.01 14.83 10.30
CA GLU A 341 10.23 14.01 10.18
C GLU A 341 9.97 12.62 10.79
N PRO A 342 9.32 11.70 10.06
CA PRO A 342 8.95 10.39 10.59
C PRO A 342 10.14 9.46 10.80
N ILE A 343 11.24 9.69 10.06
CA ILE A 343 12.52 8.99 10.21
C ILE A 343 13.58 10.08 10.41
N THR A 344 14.47 9.91 11.38
CA THR A 344 15.52 10.90 11.64
C THR A 344 16.35 11.14 10.38
N GLY A 345 16.42 12.40 9.92
CA GLY A 345 17.10 12.80 8.70
C GLY A 345 16.23 12.79 7.43
N LEU A 346 15.00 12.26 7.47
CA LEU A 346 14.05 12.25 6.36
C LEU A 346 12.82 13.11 6.70
N VAL A 347 12.70 14.23 6.01
CA VAL A 347 11.54 15.13 6.07
C VAL A 347 10.53 14.75 4.98
N VAL A 348 9.27 14.64 5.38
CA VAL A 348 8.14 14.36 4.48
C VAL A 348 7.22 15.58 4.46
N ILE A 349 6.91 16.06 3.26
CA ILE A 349 5.92 17.12 3.06
C ILE A 349 4.65 16.50 2.47
N GLY A 350 3.55 16.55 3.22
CA GLY A 350 2.22 16.22 2.73
C GLY A 350 1.58 17.45 2.08
N ILE A 351 1.34 17.40 0.77
CA ILE A 351 0.80 18.51 -0.02
C ILE A 351 -0.68 18.28 -0.30
N ASP A 352 -1.50 19.21 0.16
CA ASP A 352 -2.91 19.30 -0.19
C ASP A 352 -3.07 20.07 -1.51
N SER A 353 -3.32 19.34 -2.60
CA SER A 353 -3.60 19.89 -3.93
C SER A 353 -5.07 20.31 -4.14
N GLY A 354 -5.89 20.30 -3.09
CA GLY A 354 -7.32 20.61 -3.18
C GLY A 354 -8.12 19.62 -4.04
N THR A 355 -9.39 19.95 -4.31
CA THR A 355 -10.30 19.09 -5.08
C THR A 355 -10.14 19.20 -6.60
N ALA A 356 -9.35 20.16 -7.07
CA ALA A 356 -9.18 20.49 -8.49
C ALA A 356 -7.70 20.61 -8.89
N GLY A 357 -6.79 19.99 -8.13
CA GLY A 357 -5.35 20.04 -8.38
C GLY A 357 -4.72 21.42 -8.26
N THR A 358 -5.32 22.36 -7.52
CA THR A 358 -4.83 23.74 -7.39
C THR A 358 -4.19 23.95 -6.02
N ILE A 359 -2.90 24.31 -6.03
CA ILE A 359 -2.15 24.66 -4.82
C ILE A 359 -2.15 26.18 -4.67
N PRO A 360 -2.60 26.75 -3.52
CA PRO A 360 -2.51 28.18 -3.29
C PRO A 360 -1.05 28.68 -3.31
N ASP A 361 -0.79 29.87 -3.86
CA ASP A 361 0.57 30.44 -3.93
C ASP A 361 1.26 30.53 -2.57
N ALA A 362 0.49 30.87 -1.52
CA ALA A 362 1.00 30.91 -0.14
C ALA A 362 1.41 29.52 0.36
N THR A 363 0.65 28.48 0.01
CA THR A 363 0.97 27.08 0.32
C THR A 363 2.21 26.63 -0.47
N LEU A 364 2.31 26.94 -1.77
CA LEU A 364 3.48 26.59 -2.58
C LEU A 364 4.76 27.26 -2.04
N THR A 365 4.67 28.54 -1.66
CA THR A 365 5.77 29.28 -1.02
C THR A 365 6.19 28.60 0.28
N TRP A 366 5.23 28.28 1.16
CA TRP A 366 5.49 27.59 2.42
C TRP A 366 6.15 26.21 2.21
N ILE A 367 5.67 25.42 1.24
CA ILE A 367 6.27 24.12 0.87
C ILE A 367 7.75 24.30 0.50
N CYS A 368 8.05 25.27 -0.37
CA CYS A 368 9.42 25.54 -0.82
C CYS A 368 10.32 25.97 0.34
N GLU A 369 9.85 26.83 1.23
CA GLU A 369 10.58 27.25 2.42
C GLU A 369 10.90 26.06 3.34
N LYS A 370 9.94 25.15 3.56
CA LYS A 370 10.16 23.95 4.41
C LYS A 370 11.14 22.97 3.80
N ALA A 371 11.05 22.72 2.49
CA ALA A 371 12.02 21.89 1.78
C ALA A 371 13.43 22.49 1.87
N GLN A 372 13.59 23.79 1.62
CA GLN A 372 14.89 24.47 1.71
C GLN A 372 15.46 24.46 3.13
N GLN A 373 14.62 24.68 4.16
CA GLN A 373 15.04 24.60 5.57
C GLN A 373 15.57 23.21 5.91
N ALA A 374 14.86 22.15 5.50
CA ALA A 374 15.28 20.76 5.74
C ALA A 374 16.58 20.41 4.99
N ASN A 375 16.67 20.78 3.70
CA ASN A 375 17.87 20.57 2.89
C ASN A 375 19.09 21.31 3.47
N ASN A 376 18.93 22.57 3.92
CA ASN A 376 19.99 23.35 4.58
C ASN A 376 20.43 22.75 5.92
N ALA A 377 19.55 21.99 6.59
CA ALA A 377 19.87 21.22 7.79
C ALA A 377 20.51 19.86 7.48
N GLY A 378 20.83 19.56 6.21
CA GLY A 378 21.45 18.31 5.77
C GLY A 378 20.48 17.12 5.67
N LYS A 379 19.17 17.35 5.84
CA LYS A 379 18.13 16.31 5.77
C LYS A 379 17.75 16.03 4.31
N ARG A 380 17.06 14.92 4.09
CA ARG A 380 16.45 14.57 2.80
C ARG A 380 14.98 14.97 2.82
N VAL A 381 14.47 15.39 1.66
CA VAL A 381 13.09 15.83 1.51
C VAL A 381 12.41 15.00 0.42
N ILE A 382 11.31 14.37 0.80
CA ILE A 382 10.36 13.74 -0.13
C ILE A 382 8.98 14.33 0.11
N ALA A 383 8.10 14.24 -0.89
CA ALA A 383 6.75 14.77 -0.80
C ALA A 383 5.70 13.71 -1.13
N MET A 384 4.48 13.93 -0.66
CA MET A 384 3.28 13.24 -1.13
C MET A 384 2.26 14.28 -1.58
N MET A 385 1.54 14.00 -2.66
CA MET A 385 0.48 14.87 -3.20
C MET A 385 -0.56 13.99 -3.88
N HIS A 386 -1.83 14.40 -3.90
CA HIS A 386 -2.85 13.53 -4.49
C HIS A 386 -2.82 13.55 -6.02
N HIS A 387 -2.91 14.73 -6.62
CA HIS A 387 -2.82 14.88 -8.06
C HIS A 387 -1.36 14.67 -8.52
N PRO A 388 -1.13 14.03 -9.68
CA PRO A 388 0.17 14.01 -10.33
C PRO A 388 0.76 15.42 -10.44
N LEU A 389 2.05 15.54 -10.17
CA LEU A 389 2.81 16.75 -10.37
C LEU A 389 2.92 17.06 -11.86
N ILE A 390 3.11 16.06 -12.72
CA ILE A 390 3.24 16.23 -14.17
C ILE A 390 2.33 15.24 -14.93
N PRO A 391 1.98 15.52 -16.20
CA PRO A 391 1.26 14.55 -17.00
C PRO A 391 2.15 13.34 -17.34
N HIS A 392 1.64 12.14 -17.09
CA HIS A 392 2.35 10.87 -17.29
C HIS A 392 2.30 10.35 -18.73
N PHE A 393 1.28 10.72 -19.51
CA PHE A 393 1.22 10.44 -20.95
C PHE A 393 0.44 11.51 -21.71
N THR A 394 0.56 11.52 -23.04
CA THR A 394 -0.09 12.53 -23.89
C THR A 394 -1.58 12.25 -24.03
N GLY A 395 -2.42 13.28 -23.86
CA GLY A 395 -3.87 13.14 -24.01
C GLY A 395 -4.57 12.61 -22.76
N ALA A 396 -3.89 12.53 -21.62
CA ALA A 396 -4.44 12.01 -20.37
C ALA A 396 -5.70 12.75 -19.90
N GLU A 397 -5.80 14.04 -20.22
CA GLU A 397 -6.97 14.88 -20.02
C GLU A 397 -8.25 14.37 -20.72
N THR A 398 -8.11 13.46 -21.70
CA THR A 398 -9.26 12.77 -22.31
C THR A 398 -10.00 11.86 -21.31
N PHE A 399 -9.29 11.30 -20.33
CA PHE A 399 -9.87 10.39 -19.35
C PHE A 399 -10.28 11.11 -18.06
N LEU A 400 -9.58 12.20 -17.73
CA LEU A 400 -9.80 12.98 -16.53
C LEU A 400 -9.31 14.41 -16.74
N GLU A 401 -10.21 15.38 -16.77
CA GLU A 401 -9.88 16.78 -17.12
C GLU A 401 -8.81 17.38 -16.19
N THR A 402 -8.91 17.10 -14.88
CA THR A 402 -7.93 17.52 -13.86
C THR A 402 -6.91 16.42 -13.57
N ILE A 403 -6.18 15.98 -14.60
CA ILE A 403 -5.25 14.85 -14.52
C ILE A 403 -4.01 15.11 -13.65
N SER A 404 -3.55 16.36 -13.60
CA SER A 404 -2.35 16.80 -12.88
C SER A 404 -2.62 18.16 -12.24
N VAL A 405 -1.70 18.64 -11.42
CA VAL A 405 -1.85 19.96 -10.79
C VAL A 405 -1.96 21.10 -11.82
N THR A 406 -2.79 22.08 -11.52
CA THR A 406 -2.92 23.31 -12.30
C THR A 406 -1.57 24.03 -12.33
N ASP A 407 -1.17 24.52 -13.50
CA ASP A 407 0.13 25.17 -13.73
C ASP A 407 1.32 24.29 -13.30
N TYR A 408 1.25 23.00 -13.68
CA TYR A 408 2.27 22.02 -13.32
C TYR A 408 3.71 22.45 -13.63
N ALA A 409 3.93 23.24 -14.69
CA ALA A 409 5.27 23.70 -15.04
C ALA A 409 5.85 24.60 -13.95
N ASN A 410 5.06 25.56 -13.44
CA ASN A 410 5.48 26.43 -12.35
C ASN A 410 5.64 25.66 -11.03
N VAL A 411 4.69 24.78 -10.70
CA VAL A 411 4.75 23.96 -9.48
C VAL A 411 5.98 23.06 -9.52
N ARG A 412 6.19 22.30 -10.60
CA ARG A 412 7.36 21.43 -10.79
C ARG A 412 8.67 22.21 -10.65
N ASN A 413 8.79 23.35 -11.33
CA ASN A 413 9.98 24.19 -11.23
C ASN A 413 10.24 24.61 -9.78
N SER A 414 9.20 25.08 -9.07
CA SER A 414 9.29 25.53 -7.68
C SER A 414 9.73 24.41 -6.73
N LEU A 415 9.12 23.22 -6.84
CA LEU A 415 9.43 22.07 -5.99
C LEU A 415 10.85 21.55 -6.27
N ALA A 416 11.23 21.39 -7.54
CA ALA A 416 12.57 20.96 -7.93
C ALA A 416 13.62 21.99 -7.47
N ASP A 417 13.32 23.30 -7.60
CA ASP A 417 14.23 24.36 -7.16
C ASP A 417 14.43 24.41 -5.64
N ALA A 418 13.38 24.10 -4.89
CA ALA A 418 13.42 23.94 -3.44
C ALA A 418 14.16 22.67 -2.96
N GLY A 419 14.53 21.78 -3.91
CA GLY A 419 15.31 20.58 -3.64
C GLY A 419 14.45 19.37 -3.26
N ILE A 420 13.17 19.35 -3.66
CA ILE A 420 12.34 18.13 -3.60
C ILE A 420 12.69 17.28 -4.82
N ARG A 421 13.08 16.02 -4.58
CA ARG A 421 13.55 15.11 -5.64
C ARG A 421 12.55 14.03 -6.03
N VAL A 422 11.71 13.61 -5.08
CA VAL A 422 10.72 12.56 -5.29
C VAL A 422 9.41 13.02 -4.66
N ILE A 423 8.34 12.91 -5.44
CA ILE A 423 6.97 13.13 -4.98
C ILE A 423 6.13 11.89 -5.29
N PHE A 424 5.42 11.39 -4.28
CA PHE A 424 4.51 10.25 -4.42
C PHE A 424 3.09 10.75 -4.68
N THR A 425 2.49 10.29 -5.76
CA THR A 425 1.18 10.76 -6.26
C THR A 425 0.18 9.64 -6.55
N GLY A 426 -1.05 10.02 -6.93
CA GLY A 426 -2.20 9.13 -7.09
C GLY A 426 -3.21 9.65 -8.12
N HIS A 427 -4.52 9.56 -7.83
CA HIS A 427 -5.64 10.18 -8.57
C HIS A 427 -5.92 9.62 -9.97
N PHE A 428 -4.91 9.24 -10.74
CA PHE A 428 -5.09 8.69 -12.07
C PHE A 428 -5.42 7.19 -12.07
N HIS A 429 -5.13 6.49 -10.97
CA HIS A 429 -5.38 5.07 -10.72
C HIS A 429 -4.56 4.07 -11.55
N THR A 430 -3.51 4.48 -12.27
CA THR A 430 -2.53 3.56 -12.87
C THR A 430 -1.16 3.83 -12.29
N SER A 431 -0.34 2.80 -12.11
CA SER A 431 1.02 2.98 -11.66
C SER A 431 1.87 3.49 -12.82
N ASP A 432 2.60 4.59 -12.60
CA ASP A 432 3.55 5.13 -13.57
C ASP A 432 4.64 5.90 -12.82
N ILE A 433 5.81 6.08 -13.42
CA ILE A 433 6.83 6.99 -12.90
C ILE A 433 7.20 7.93 -14.03
N ALA A 434 7.27 9.22 -13.74
CA ALA A 434 7.75 10.22 -14.70
C ALA A 434 8.88 11.03 -14.07
N LYS A 435 9.92 11.31 -14.87
CA LYS A 435 11.03 12.19 -14.47
C LYS A 435 10.99 13.48 -15.29
N ASP A 436 11.18 14.60 -14.60
CA ASP A 436 11.24 15.90 -15.23
C ASP A 436 12.28 16.80 -14.51
N TYR A 437 12.53 17.98 -15.06
CA TYR A 437 13.52 18.94 -14.61
C TYR A 437 12.89 20.34 -14.44
N ASN A 438 13.53 21.15 -13.61
CA ASN A 438 13.25 22.59 -13.54
C ASN A 438 13.58 23.31 -14.87
N ALA A 439 13.27 24.60 -14.96
CA ALA A 439 13.31 25.37 -16.21
C ALA A 439 14.70 25.43 -16.89
N ASP A 440 15.79 25.37 -16.14
CA ASP A 440 17.17 25.41 -16.66
C ASP A 440 17.81 24.01 -16.78
N LEU A 441 17.02 22.95 -16.55
CA LEU A 441 17.43 21.55 -16.61
C LEU A 441 18.52 21.15 -15.60
N SER A 442 18.77 21.97 -14.57
CA SER A 442 19.82 21.70 -13.57
C SER A 442 19.37 20.78 -12.43
N LYS A 443 18.06 20.63 -12.21
CA LYS A 443 17.50 19.83 -11.11
C LYS A 443 16.36 18.96 -11.59
N ALA A 444 16.53 17.65 -11.45
CA ALA A 444 15.48 16.66 -11.68
C ALA A 444 14.54 16.51 -10.48
N ILE A 445 13.31 16.08 -10.77
CA ILE A 445 12.28 15.62 -9.85
C ILE A 445 11.56 14.41 -10.48
N TYR A 446 11.26 13.41 -9.65
CA TYR A 446 10.49 12.23 -10.01
C TYR A 446 9.07 12.34 -9.45
N ASP A 447 8.09 12.18 -10.32
CA ASP A 447 6.68 12.01 -10.00
C ASP A 447 6.34 10.51 -10.01
N VAL A 448 6.01 9.97 -8.83
CA VAL A 448 5.86 8.53 -8.57
C VAL A 448 4.38 8.26 -8.35
N ASN A 449 3.64 8.14 -9.45
CA ASN A 449 2.21 7.94 -9.45
C ASN A 449 1.85 6.48 -9.13
N THR A 450 1.18 6.25 -8.00
CA THR A 450 0.78 4.92 -7.54
C THR A 450 -0.64 4.61 -8.02
N GLY A 451 -0.84 3.43 -8.61
CA GLY A 451 -2.15 2.95 -9.02
C GLY A 451 -3.13 2.83 -7.85
N SER A 452 -4.44 2.83 -8.16
CA SER A 452 -5.47 2.72 -7.13
C SER A 452 -5.55 1.30 -6.60
N LEU A 453 -5.66 1.15 -5.29
CA LEU A 453 -5.86 -0.16 -4.64
C LEU A 453 -7.13 -0.87 -5.13
N ILE A 454 -8.11 -0.12 -5.67
CA ILE A 454 -9.39 -0.64 -6.15
C ILE A 454 -9.59 -0.48 -7.66
N SER A 455 -8.51 -0.36 -8.42
CA SER A 455 -8.56 -0.39 -9.89
C SER A 455 -7.45 -1.30 -10.41
N TYR A 456 -7.75 -2.16 -11.38
CA TYR A 456 -6.75 -3.08 -11.94
C TYR A 456 -5.46 -2.35 -12.35
N PRO A 457 -4.26 -2.85 -11.97
CA PRO A 457 -4.00 -4.16 -11.33
C PRO A 457 -4.16 -4.25 -9.81
N CYS A 458 -4.66 -3.21 -9.14
CA CYS A 458 -4.78 -3.08 -7.68
C CYS A 458 -3.39 -2.95 -7.04
N ASP A 459 -2.67 -1.92 -7.46
CA ASP A 459 -1.26 -1.74 -7.13
C ASP A 459 -1.03 -1.04 -5.78
N TYR A 460 0.16 -1.30 -5.25
CA TYR A 460 0.81 -0.56 -4.18
C TYR A 460 2.32 -0.56 -4.43
N ARG A 461 3.07 0.35 -3.81
CA ARG A 461 4.53 0.42 -3.96
C ARG A 461 5.24 0.16 -2.64
N ILE A 462 6.37 -0.53 -2.71
CA ILE A 462 7.31 -0.72 -1.60
C ILE A 462 8.57 0.06 -1.94
N ILE A 463 8.95 0.98 -1.06
CA ILE A 463 10.15 1.79 -1.14
C ILE A 463 11.14 1.28 -0.12
N THR A 464 12.38 0.99 -0.51
CA THR A 464 13.47 0.64 0.43
C THR A 464 14.51 1.76 0.42
N LEU A 465 14.70 2.39 1.56
CA LEU A 465 15.69 3.44 1.78
C LEU A 465 17.06 2.83 2.05
N SER A 466 18.13 3.49 1.60
CA SER A 466 19.48 3.19 2.09
C SER A 466 19.66 3.65 3.54
N ASP A 467 20.52 2.98 4.30
CA ASP A 467 20.78 3.31 5.72
C ASP A 467 21.22 4.77 5.93
N ASP A 468 21.91 5.35 4.95
CA ASP A 468 22.40 6.73 4.96
C ASP A 468 21.44 7.74 4.29
N LEU A 469 20.26 7.28 3.86
CA LEU A 469 19.24 8.05 3.17
C LEU A 469 19.77 8.73 1.88
N THR A 470 20.80 8.17 1.25
CA THR A 470 21.34 8.72 0.00
C THR A 470 20.67 8.17 -1.25
N SER A 471 19.95 7.05 -1.14
CA SER A 471 19.17 6.48 -2.23
C SER A 471 17.92 5.76 -1.73
N MET A 472 17.03 5.45 -2.67
CA MET A 472 15.88 4.58 -2.46
C MET A 472 15.67 3.66 -3.67
N SER A 473 15.15 2.46 -3.44
CA SER A 473 14.61 1.58 -4.47
C SER A 473 13.10 1.53 -4.38
N ILE A 474 12.42 1.52 -5.52
CA ILE A 474 10.97 1.47 -5.67
C ILE A 474 10.62 0.12 -6.29
N THR A 475 9.62 -0.57 -5.74
CA THR A 475 9.06 -1.79 -6.32
C THR A 475 7.53 -1.72 -6.31
N THR A 476 6.90 -1.89 -7.47
CA THR A 476 5.43 -1.95 -7.61
C THR A 476 4.94 -3.39 -7.49
N SER A 477 4.00 -3.62 -6.59
CA SER A 477 3.33 -4.91 -6.37
C SER A 477 1.81 -4.75 -6.49
N SER A 478 1.09 -5.86 -6.62
CA SER A 478 -0.36 -5.85 -6.86
C SER A 478 -1.08 -6.86 -5.97
N ILE A 479 -2.33 -6.55 -5.58
CA ILE A 479 -3.23 -7.54 -4.98
C ILE A 479 -3.89 -8.34 -6.11
N THR A 480 -3.40 -9.55 -6.34
CA THR A 480 -3.91 -10.43 -7.42
C THR A 480 -4.96 -11.43 -6.92
N GLU A 481 -5.01 -11.67 -5.62
CA GLU A 481 -5.87 -12.66 -4.97
C GLU A 481 -6.44 -12.08 -3.68
N ILE A 482 -7.69 -12.42 -3.41
CA ILE A 482 -8.44 -12.09 -2.19
C ILE A 482 -9.24 -13.33 -1.78
N GLU A 483 -9.57 -13.45 -0.49
CA GLU A 483 -10.26 -14.61 0.08
C GLU A 483 -11.60 -14.95 -0.63
N THR A 484 -12.26 -13.95 -1.22
CA THR A 484 -13.59 -14.12 -1.85
C THR A 484 -13.59 -14.86 -3.20
N GLY A 485 -12.44 -15.34 -3.68
CA GLY A 485 -12.40 -16.41 -4.69
C GLY A 485 -11.47 -16.21 -5.89
N ASP A 486 -11.22 -17.32 -6.57
CA ASP A 486 -10.39 -17.42 -7.77
C ASP A 486 -10.89 -16.48 -8.89
N GLY A 487 -9.96 -15.84 -9.60
CA GLY A 487 -10.28 -14.99 -10.76
C GLY A 487 -10.62 -13.53 -10.44
N PHE A 488 -10.38 -13.06 -9.21
CA PHE A 488 -10.49 -11.63 -8.85
C PHE A 488 -9.74 -10.73 -9.84
N ALA A 489 -8.46 -11.02 -10.13
CA ALA A 489 -7.67 -10.22 -11.08
C ALA A 489 -8.32 -10.12 -12.47
N ASN A 490 -8.94 -11.20 -12.96
CA ASN A 490 -9.67 -11.18 -14.24
C ASN A 490 -10.93 -10.31 -14.17
N THR A 491 -11.64 -10.34 -13.04
CA THR A 491 -12.81 -9.48 -12.78
C THR A 491 -12.41 -8.01 -12.77
N ALA A 492 -11.33 -7.67 -12.05
CA ALA A 492 -10.75 -6.33 -12.00
C ALA A 492 -10.36 -5.84 -13.40
N LYS A 493 -9.61 -6.65 -14.15
CA LYS A 493 -9.18 -6.34 -15.52
C LYS A 493 -10.35 -6.12 -16.46
N THR A 494 -11.36 -6.98 -16.39
CA THR A 494 -12.58 -6.88 -17.21
C THR A 494 -13.35 -5.59 -16.93
N ARG A 495 -13.47 -5.21 -15.65
CA ARG A 495 -14.16 -3.97 -15.26
C ARG A 495 -13.45 -2.73 -15.81
N LEU A 496 -12.14 -2.63 -15.61
CA LEU A 496 -11.34 -1.52 -16.13
C LEU A 496 -11.45 -1.45 -17.67
N THR A 497 -11.25 -2.59 -18.34
CA THR A 497 -11.33 -2.71 -19.81
C THR A 497 -12.67 -2.20 -20.34
N ASN A 498 -13.79 -2.63 -19.76
CA ASN A 498 -15.13 -2.23 -20.21
C ASN A 498 -15.41 -0.75 -19.95
N SER A 499 -14.94 -0.21 -18.82
CA SER A 499 -15.13 1.21 -18.49
C SER A 499 -14.33 2.12 -19.42
N VAL A 500 -13.07 1.78 -19.74
CA VAL A 500 -12.28 2.54 -20.72
C VAL A 500 -12.93 2.50 -22.11
N LYS A 501 -13.42 1.33 -22.55
CA LYS A 501 -14.16 1.22 -23.83
C LYS A 501 -15.37 2.14 -23.88
N LYS A 502 -16.16 2.21 -22.79
CA LYS A 502 -17.34 3.09 -22.70
C LYS A 502 -16.95 4.56 -22.83
N VAL A 503 -15.92 5.01 -22.11
CA VAL A 503 -15.42 6.41 -22.16
C VAL A 503 -14.97 6.76 -23.58
N VAL A 504 -14.16 5.90 -24.20
CA VAL A 504 -13.64 6.14 -25.55
C VAL A 504 -14.77 6.13 -26.59
N ALA A 505 -15.71 5.20 -26.48
CA ALA A 505 -16.86 5.12 -27.40
C ALA A 505 -17.79 6.32 -27.29
N ALA A 506 -17.92 6.94 -26.12
CA ALA A 506 -18.76 8.13 -25.90
C ALA A 506 -18.27 9.37 -26.69
N LYS A 507 -17.00 9.39 -27.14
CA LYS A 507 -16.46 10.44 -28.03
C LYS A 507 -17.01 10.38 -29.46
N GLY A 508 -17.78 9.33 -29.80
CA GLY A 508 -18.33 9.15 -31.14
C GLY A 508 -17.31 8.68 -32.17
N GLN A 509 -17.65 8.79 -33.45
CA GLN A 509 -16.80 8.35 -34.55
C GLN A 509 -15.67 9.38 -34.81
N PRO A 510 -14.41 8.96 -35.06
CA PRO A 510 -13.95 7.58 -35.25
C PRO A 510 -13.53 6.82 -33.96
N TRP A 511 -13.55 7.48 -32.80
CA TRP A 511 -13.08 6.91 -31.52
C TRP A 511 -13.78 5.61 -31.12
N SER A 512 -15.09 5.50 -31.37
CA SER A 512 -15.84 4.27 -31.11
C SER A 512 -15.36 3.05 -31.91
N LEU A 513 -14.72 3.24 -33.07
CA LEU A 513 -14.14 2.13 -33.87
C LEU A 513 -12.82 1.62 -33.29
N ILE A 514 -12.12 2.44 -32.51
CA ILE A 514 -10.82 2.13 -31.92
C ILE A 514 -10.89 1.92 -30.40
N ALA A 515 -12.08 1.96 -29.79
CA ALA A 515 -12.26 1.84 -28.34
C ALA A 515 -11.60 0.58 -27.73
N ASN A 516 -11.63 -0.55 -28.44
CA ASN A 516 -10.94 -1.77 -28.00
C ASN A 516 -9.42 -1.62 -27.99
N VAL A 517 -8.86 -0.90 -28.97
CA VAL A 517 -7.42 -0.68 -29.09
C VAL A 517 -6.92 0.22 -27.96
N ILE A 518 -7.64 1.33 -27.71
CA ILE A 518 -7.32 2.25 -26.63
C ILE A 518 -7.47 1.58 -25.27
N ALA A 519 -8.54 0.80 -25.05
CA ALA A 519 -8.71 0.08 -23.80
C ALA A 519 -7.59 -0.91 -23.53
N ASN A 520 -7.14 -1.66 -24.54
CA ASN A 520 -6.00 -2.55 -24.37
C ASN A 520 -4.71 -1.77 -24.09
N ALA A 521 -4.45 -0.65 -24.77
CA ALA A 521 -3.28 0.18 -24.50
C ALA A 521 -3.29 0.71 -23.05
N PHE A 522 -4.45 1.14 -22.56
CA PHE A 522 -4.63 1.56 -21.17
C PHE A 522 -4.36 0.42 -20.17
N ILE A 523 -4.77 -0.81 -20.49
CA ILE A 523 -4.47 -1.98 -19.66
C ILE A 523 -2.96 -2.25 -19.59
N TYR A 524 -2.25 -2.19 -20.71
CA TYR A 524 -0.79 -2.37 -20.71
C TYR A 524 -0.09 -1.28 -19.92
N HIS A 525 -0.53 -0.03 -20.07
CA HIS A 525 -0.03 1.07 -19.26
C HIS A 525 -0.26 0.84 -17.77
N ALA A 526 -1.46 0.40 -17.39
CA ALA A 526 -1.77 0.06 -16.00
C ALA A 526 -0.94 -1.13 -15.48
N GLU A 527 -0.50 -2.06 -16.34
CA GLU A 527 0.37 -3.19 -15.97
C GLU A 527 1.84 -2.78 -15.81
N GLY A 528 2.26 -1.62 -16.33
CA GLY A 528 3.62 -1.07 -16.29
C GLY A 528 4.64 -1.81 -17.17
N ASP A 529 5.82 -1.21 -17.36
CA ASP A 529 6.97 -1.74 -18.12
C ASP A 529 6.62 -2.14 -19.58
N GLU A 530 5.96 -1.26 -20.33
CA GLU A 530 5.33 -1.62 -21.60
C GLU A 530 6.36 -2.06 -22.66
N ASN A 531 6.17 -3.26 -23.23
CA ASN A 531 7.13 -3.86 -24.15
C ASN A 531 6.91 -3.40 -25.61
N LYS A 532 7.93 -2.75 -26.20
CA LYS A 532 7.93 -2.23 -27.60
C LYS A 532 7.49 -3.25 -28.66
N ASN A 533 7.72 -4.54 -28.44
CA ASN A 533 7.30 -5.60 -29.37
C ASN A 533 5.80 -5.90 -29.29
N THR A 534 5.23 -5.92 -28.08
CA THR A 534 3.77 -6.03 -27.87
C THR A 534 3.04 -4.84 -28.49
N ILE A 535 3.67 -3.66 -28.41
CA ILE A 535 3.17 -2.38 -28.91
C ILE A 535 3.11 -2.36 -30.44
N ALA A 536 4.21 -2.76 -31.09
CA ALA A 536 4.24 -2.93 -32.54
C ALA A 536 3.19 -3.96 -32.97
N GLN A 537 3.08 -5.09 -32.27
CA GLN A 537 2.12 -6.14 -32.60
C GLN A 537 0.67 -5.68 -32.42
N MET A 538 0.34 -4.91 -31.38
CA MET A 538 -1.00 -4.35 -31.18
C MET A 538 -1.37 -3.34 -32.27
N ILE A 539 -0.46 -2.42 -32.60
CA ILE A 539 -0.69 -1.41 -33.64
C ILE A 539 -0.84 -2.08 -35.02
N ILE A 540 -0.01 -3.10 -35.30
CA ILE A 540 -0.07 -3.91 -36.53
C ILE A 540 -1.36 -4.74 -36.59
N THR A 541 -1.74 -5.40 -35.48
CA THR A 541 -2.96 -6.23 -35.41
C THR A 541 -4.23 -5.36 -35.46
N ALA A 542 -4.17 -4.15 -34.90
CA ALA A 542 -5.28 -3.21 -34.93
C ALA A 542 -5.58 -2.70 -36.34
N GLY A 543 -4.58 -2.58 -37.22
CA GLY A 543 -4.72 -2.35 -38.68
C GLY A 543 -5.69 -1.23 -39.10
N SER A 544 -6.10 -0.38 -38.16
CA SER A 544 -7.32 0.39 -38.30
C SER A 544 -6.96 1.70 -38.99
N PRO A 545 -7.52 1.99 -40.17
CA PRO A 545 -7.28 3.26 -40.86
C PRO A 545 -7.75 4.47 -40.02
N PHE A 546 -8.47 4.22 -38.93
CA PHE A 546 -9.01 5.21 -38.00
C PHE A 546 -8.06 5.57 -36.84
N LEU A 547 -7.00 4.78 -36.59
CA LEU A 547 -6.00 5.10 -35.56
C LEU A 547 -4.96 6.08 -36.13
N THR A 548 -5.33 7.36 -36.15
CA THR A 548 -4.50 8.45 -36.72
C THR A 548 -4.50 9.68 -35.81
N GLY A 549 -3.55 10.59 -36.04
CA GLY A 549 -3.47 11.87 -35.32
C GLY A 549 -3.35 11.71 -33.80
N GLU A 550 -4.25 12.37 -33.06
CA GLU A 550 -4.28 12.40 -31.60
C GLU A 550 -4.42 10.99 -30.97
N SER A 551 -5.31 10.16 -31.52
CA SER A 551 -5.55 8.81 -30.98
C SER A 551 -4.32 7.89 -31.07
N LEU A 552 -3.54 8.03 -32.15
CA LEU A 552 -2.27 7.32 -32.31
C LEU A 552 -1.20 7.88 -31.37
N THR A 553 -1.19 9.19 -31.16
CA THR A 553 -0.23 9.86 -30.27
C THR A 553 -0.46 9.44 -28.82
N MET A 554 -1.71 9.47 -28.37
CA MET A 554 -2.13 8.99 -27.04
C MET A 554 -1.74 7.52 -26.82
N ALA A 555 -2.18 6.64 -27.72
CA ALA A 555 -1.87 5.22 -27.61
C ALA A 555 -0.36 4.94 -27.61
N LYS A 556 0.44 5.69 -28.40
CA LYS A 556 1.90 5.56 -28.37
C LYS A 556 2.48 6.05 -27.05
N SER A 557 2.02 7.17 -26.52
CA SER A 557 2.57 7.74 -25.27
C SER A 557 2.33 6.84 -24.06
N MET A 558 1.13 6.24 -23.94
CA MET A 558 0.82 5.23 -22.91
C MET A 558 1.70 3.98 -22.99
N LEU A 559 2.26 3.69 -24.15
CA LEU A 559 2.99 2.47 -24.43
C LEU A 559 4.50 2.71 -24.45
N GLN A 560 4.94 3.94 -24.51
CA GLN A 560 6.36 4.28 -24.58
C GLN A 560 6.88 4.82 -23.26
N ASP A 561 6.00 4.92 -22.25
CA ASP A 561 6.21 5.69 -21.03
C ASP A 561 6.83 7.05 -21.38
N TYR A 562 6.02 7.86 -22.08
CA TYR A 562 6.51 9.03 -22.79
C TYR A 562 5.58 10.24 -22.57
N SER A 563 6.05 11.17 -21.75
CA SER A 563 5.42 12.49 -21.61
C SER A 563 6.04 13.47 -22.64
N ASN A 564 5.29 13.81 -23.68
CA ASN A 564 5.67 14.88 -24.64
C ASN A 564 5.61 16.29 -24.04
N TYR A 565 5.44 16.40 -22.72
CA TYR A 565 5.18 17.65 -22.03
C TYR A 565 6.51 18.34 -21.68
N GLY A 566 7.11 18.97 -22.69
CA GLY A 566 8.29 19.83 -22.59
C GLY A 566 9.42 19.37 -23.51
N ASP A 567 9.71 20.14 -24.56
CA ASP A 567 10.78 19.96 -25.56
C ASP A 567 10.97 18.58 -26.22
N ALA A 568 11.30 18.58 -27.51
CA ALA A 568 11.46 17.37 -28.34
C ALA A 568 12.60 16.42 -27.88
N ASP A 569 13.34 16.78 -26.83
CA ASP A 569 14.53 16.09 -26.32
C ASP A 569 14.29 15.32 -25.00
N ARG A 570 13.07 15.34 -24.43
CA ARG A 570 12.74 14.56 -23.22
C ARG A 570 12.40 13.12 -23.58
N GLN A 571 13.39 12.22 -23.57
CA GLN A 571 13.19 10.77 -23.66
C GLN A 571 13.73 10.08 -22.41
N ASP A 572 13.02 10.17 -21.29
CA ASP A 572 13.30 9.33 -20.13
C ASP A 572 12.18 8.29 -20.02
N ARG A 573 12.50 7.05 -20.41
CA ARG A 573 11.67 5.88 -20.07
C ARG A 573 12.08 5.45 -18.67
N THR A 574 11.17 5.55 -17.73
CA THR A 574 11.37 5.11 -16.36
C THR A 574 10.70 3.75 -16.17
N PRO A 575 11.40 2.74 -15.64
CA PRO A 575 10.73 1.51 -15.28
C PRO A 575 9.66 1.76 -14.20
N ASP A 576 8.43 1.30 -14.44
CA ASP A 576 7.29 1.55 -13.54
C ASP A 576 7.20 0.54 -12.41
N ARG A 577 7.81 -0.64 -12.63
CA ARG A 577 7.81 -1.72 -11.66
C ARG A 577 8.99 -1.67 -10.71
N THR A 578 10.17 -1.30 -11.18
CA THR A 578 11.40 -1.28 -10.35
C THR A 578 12.35 -0.15 -10.73
N LEU A 579 12.59 0.79 -9.83
CA LEU A 579 13.47 1.94 -10.09
C LEU A 579 14.33 2.28 -8.86
N ASP A 580 15.62 2.51 -9.07
CA ASP A 580 16.53 3.06 -8.06
C ASP A 580 16.70 4.58 -8.28
N ILE A 581 16.62 5.37 -7.21
CA ILE A 581 16.72 6.83 -7.24
C ILE A 581 17.74 7.31 -6.21
N GLU A 582 18.67 8.17 -6.63
CA GLU A 582 19.54 8.90 -5.71
C GLU A 582 18.81 10.12 -5.09
N LEU A 583 18.93 10.27 -3.78
CA LEU A 583 18.34 11.37 -3.00
C LEU A 583 19.36 12.46 -2.64
N THR A 584 20.65 12.23 -2.91
CA THR A 584 21.69 13.22 -2.63
C THR A 584 21.72 14.34 -3.67
N ILE A 585 21.94 15.56 -3.19
CA ILE A 585 22.34 16.69 -4.04
C ILE A 585 23.86 16.65 -4.11
N ASN A 586 24.43 15.71 -4.87
CA ASN A 586 25.80 15.86 -5.29
C ASN A 586 25.84 17.03 -6.28
N GLY A 587 26.69 18.03 -6.02
CA GLY A 587 26.85 19.16 -6.93
C GLY A 587 27.08 18.66 -8.35
N ALA A 588 26.15 19.00 -9.25
CA ALA A 588 26.25 18.81 -10.69
C ALA A 588 26.76 17.43 -11.15
N THR A 589 25.98 16.38 -10.98
CA THR A 589 26.02 15.26 -11.94
C THR A 589 24.94 15.48 -12.98
N THR A 590 25.39 16.03 -14.12
CA THR A 590 24.60 16.10 -15.35
C THR A 590 24.45 14.69 -15.91
N ASP A 591 23.33 14.03 -15.63
CA ASP A 591 22.92 12.83 -16.38
C ASP A 591 22.23 13.17 -17.71
N ILE A 592 22.39 14.41 -18.20
CA ILE A 592 22.06 14.76 -19.58
C ILE A 592 23.31 14.53 -20.44
N SER A 593 23.33 13.41 -21.16
CA SER A 593 24.28 13.18 -22.26
C SER A 593 23.89 14.00 -23.49
N ALA A 594 24.06 15.32 -23.43
CA ALA A 594 24.14 16.12 -24.64
C ALA A 594 25.47 15.78 -25.33
N THR A 595 25.42 15.23 -26.54
CA THR A 595 26.59 14.88 -27.33
C THR A 595 27.41 16.14 -27.65
N LYS A 596 28.60 16.24 -27.05
CA LYS A 596 29.62 17.25 -27.40
C LYS A 596 30.36 16.80 -28.66
N SER A 597 30.70 17.73 -29.56
CA SER A 597 31.70 17.49 -30.61
C SER A 597 33.12 17.41 -30.03
N ASP A 598 33.99 16.67 -30.69
CA ASP A 598 35.27 16.12 -30.20
C ASP A 598 36.38 17.12 -29.76
N ASP A 599 36.14 18.43 -29.70
CA ASP A 599 37.17 19.43 -29.31
C ASP A 599 36.79 20.38 -28.15
N GLY A 600 35.59 20.27 -27.58
CA GLY A 600 35.28 20.80 -26.25
C GLY A 600 35.22 22.32 -26.08
N GLN A 601 35.06 23.13 -27.14
CA GLN A 601 34.75 24.57 -27.01
C GLN A 601 33.56 25.01 -27.87
N THR A 602 32.63 25.77 -27.29
CA THR A 602 31.51 26.38 -28.01
C THR A 602 32.01 27.59 -28.83
N ARG A 603 31.88 27.56 -30.16
CA ARG A 603 32.09 28.73 -31.04
C ARG A 603 30.91 28.91 -32.00
N PHE A 604 30.48 30.16 -32.20
CA PHE A 604 29.44 30.55 -33.15
C PHE A 604 30.10 31.01 -34.47
N GLU A 605 29.66 30.48 -35.61
CA GLU A 605 30.20 30.83 -36.93
C GLU A 605 29.55 32.10 -37.50
N ASN A 606 30.34 32.93 -38.20
CA ASN A 606 29.83 34.14 -38.86
C ASN A 606 28.99 33.76 -40.09
N GLY A 607 27.81 34.38 -40.23
CA GLY A 607 26.87 34.14 -41.32
C GLY A 607 25.83 33.06 -41.03
N VAL A 608 25.86 32.47 -39.83
CA VAL A 608 24.98 31.38 -39.42
C VAL A 608 24.10 31.81 -38.25
N TYR A 609 22.83 31.40 -38.26
CA TYR A 609 21.89 31.65 -37.17
C TYR A 609 21.98 30.52 -36.15
N TYR A 610 21.93 30.84 -34.87
CA TYR A 610 21.90 29.89 -33.78
C TYR A 610 20.73 30.19 -32.85
N ASP A 611 20.13 29.20 -32.20
CA ASP A 611 19.24 29.47 -31.07
C ASP A 611 20.04 29.82 -29.80
N LEU A 612 19.33 30.10 -28.70
CA LEU A 612 19.96 30.44 -27.42
C LEU A 612 20.79 29.29 -26.82
N LEU A 613 20.65 28.08 -27.36
CA LEU A 613 21.38 26.88 -26.96
C LEU A 613 22.57 26.59 -27.89
N GLY A 614 22.80 27.42 -28.90
CA GLY A 614 23.91 27.28 -29.84
C GLY A 614 23.70 26.25 -30.94
N ARG A 615 22.45 25.86 -31.22
CA ARG A 615 22.10 24.97 -32.35
C ARG A 615 21.93 25.78 -33.62
N GLN A 616 22.56 25.36 -34.72
CA GLN A 616 22.48 26.04 -36.01
C GLN A 616 21.06 25.96 -36.60
N LEU A 617 20.55 27.10 -37.08
CA LEU A 617 19.26 27.27 -37.72
C LEU A 617 19.45 27.58 -39.21
N ALA A 618 18.67 26.92 -40.06
CA ALA A 618 18.77 27.11 -41.51
C ALA A 618 18.32 28.52 -41.93
N HIS A 619 17.14 28.99 -41.48
CA HIS A 619 16.65 30.38 -41.65
C HIS A 619 15.48 30.66 -40.68
N PRO A 620 15.69 31.36 -39.55
CA PRO A 620 14.62 31.62 -38.59
C PRO A 620 13.64 32.71 -39.07
N THR A 621 12.34 32.47 -38.91
CA THR A 621 11.26 33.43 -39.27
C THR A 621 10.46 33.94 -38.06
N ASN A 622 10.74 33.45 -36.86
CA ASN A 622 10.14 33.92 -35.60
C ASN A 622 11.04 33.54 -34.41
N GLY A 623 11.04 34.34 -33.34
CA GLY A 623 11.76 34.06 -32.09
C GLY A 623 13.12 34.76 -31.93
N ILE A 624 13.77 34.53 -30.78
CA ILE A 624 15.07 35.10 -30.44
C ILE A 624 16.18 34.15 -30.89
N VAL A 625 17.17 34.67 -31.61
CA VAL A 625 18.30 33.92 -32.18
C VAL A 625 19.60 34.68 -31.99
N ILE A 626 20.74 33.98 -32.10
CA ILE A 626 22.09 34.53 -32.10
C ILE A 626 22.61 34.52 -33.55
N TYR A 627 23.07 35.68 -34.05
CA TYR A 627 23.66 35.82 -35.38
C TYR A 627 24.93 36.67 -35.28
N ASN A 628 26.06 36.19 -35.80
CA ASN A 628 27.38 36.83 -35.65
C ASN A 628 27.72 37.19 -34.19
N GLY A 629 27.36 36.32 -33.24
CA GLY A 629 27.60 36.51 -31.81
C GLY A 629 26.74 37.58 -31.14
N LYS A 630 25.65 38.04 -31.77
CA LYS A 630 24.69 39.01 -31.19
C LYS A 630 23.27 38.47 -31.23
N LEU A 631 22.47 38.82 -30.23
CA LEU A 631 21.06 38.47 -30.16
C LEU A 631 20.21 39.30 -31.14
N TYR A 632 19.32 38.62 -31.86
CA TYR A 632 18.33 39.19 -32.76
C TYR A 632 16.96 38.58 -32.46
N MET A 633 15.90 39.38 -32.62
CA MET A 633 14.52 38.93 -32.41
C MET A 633 13.76 39.09 -33.71
N PHE A 634 13.35 37.97 -34.29
CA PHE A 634 12.47 37.94 -35.45
C PHE A 634 11.03 37.94 -34.95
N LYS A 635 10.27 38.97 -35.32
CA LYS A 635 8.82 39.03 -35.06
C LYS A 635 8.11 38.70 -36.37
N LYS A 636 7.09 37.85 -36.28
CA LYS A 636 6.20 37.57 -37.40
C LYS A 636 5.47 38.83 -37.86
#